data_AF-A0A915Q5P4-F1
#
_entry.id   AF-A0A915Q5P4-F1
#
_cell.length_a   1.000
_cell.length_b   1.000
_cell.length_c   1.000
_cell.angle_alpha   90.00
_cell.angle_beta   90.00
_cell.angle_gamma   90.00
#
_symmetry.space_group_name_H-M   'P 1'
#
loop_
_entity.id
_entity.type
_entity.pdbx_description
1 polymer ?
#
loop_
_entity_poly.entity_id
_entity_poly.type
_entity_poly.pdbx_seq_one_letter_code
_entity_poly.pdbx_strand_id
1 'polypeptide(L)'
;MSKKKRRGNNCIEGIVNKADTLFQEIQCLAFVDLERQLRKSVKLKDDQKICDFCVELGDEYRRIGDLHEALNYYRKGAKLAEKLEIFENAVFIHRAIAEILVNPSIQKNAEALQHGKKYLEAANGSGKIHFIQLAYHVLGWLHLQIYLNSNAKEEGLLEKAKQWCEKSLIYLSKHALDIDCDKE
;
A
#
# COMPACT_ATOMS: atom_id res chain seq x y z
N MET A 1 -44.51 -26.44 10.27
CA MET A 1 -43.27 -26.54 9.46
C MET A 1 -42.31 -25.39 9.80
N SER A 2 -41.32 -25.58 10.70
CA SER A 2 -40.16 -24.64 10.80
C SER A 2 -39.00 -25.15 11.70
N LYS A 3 -38.56 -26.41 11.53
CA LYS A 3 -37.38 -26.94 12.27
C LYS A 3 -36.19 -27.32 11.38
N LYS A 4 -36.32 -27.27 10.05
CA LYS A 4 -35.24 -27.64 9.11
C LYS A 4 -34.26 -26.49 8.77
N LYS A 5 -34.59 -25.24 9.07
CA LYS A 5 -33.74 -24.07 8.70
C LYS A 5 -32.64 -23.72 9.71
N ARG A 6 -32.75 -24.17 10.98
CA ARG A 6 -31.77 -23.85 12.05
C ARG A 6 -30.53 -24.77 12.07
N ARG A 7 -30.63 -26.01 11.59
CA ARG A 7 -29.48 -26.94 11.58
C ARG A 7 -28.42 -26.62 10.52
N GLY A 8 -28.83 -26.02 9.39
CA GLY A 8 -27.91 -25.60 8.33
C GLY A 8 -27.04 -24.40 8.74
N ASN A 9 -27.61 -23.43 9.46
CA ASN A 9 -26.88 -22.23 9.89
C ASN A 9 -25.78 -22.54 10.92
N ASN A 10 -26.03 -23.42 11.90
CA ASN A 10 -25.02 -23.77 12.90
C ASN A 10 -23.81 -24.53 12.32
N CYS A 11 -23.99 -25.31 11.26
CA CYS A 11 -22.86 -25.99 10.60
C CYS A 11 -22.02 -25.01 9.77
N ILE A 12 -22.66 -24.06 9.09
CA ILE A 12 -21.95 -23.04 8.30
C ILE A 12 -21.17 -22.10 9.23
N GLU A 13 -21.79 -21.62 10.32
CA GLU A 13 -21.09 -20.81 11.34
C GLU A 13 -19.90 -21.54 11.96
N GLY A 14 -20.04 -22.85 12.24
CA GLY A 14 -18.92 -23.65 12.76
C GLY A 14 -17.75 -23.80 11.77
N ILE A 15 -18.03 -23.89 10.47
CA ILE A 15 -17.00 -23.95 9.42
C ILE A 15 -16.32 -22.59 9.26
N VAL A 16 -17.09 -21.50 9.23
CA VAL A 16 -16.57 -20.12 9.13
C VAL A 16 -15.65 -19.82 10.32
N ASN A 17 -16.11 -20.06 11.55
CA ASN A 17 -15.29 -19.82 12.75
C ASN A 17 -13.98 -20.64 12.75
N LYS A 18 -14.03 -21.87 12.26
CA LYS A 18 -12.84 -22.73 12.17
C LYS A 18 -11.89 -22.28 11.07
N ALA A 19 -12.42 -21.79 9.94
CA ALA A 19 -11.63 -21.18 8.89
C ALA A 19 -10.97 -19.87 9.36
N ASP A 20 -11.70 -19.03 10.10
CA ASP A 20 -11.19 -17.79 10.68
C ASP A 20 -10.07 -18.06 11.69
N THR A 21 -10.25 -19.08 12.53
CA THR A 21 -9.21 -19.50 13.50
C THR A 21 -7.95 -19.99 12.78
N LEU A 22 -8.10 -20.86 11.77
CA LEU A 22 -6.98 -21.35 10.99
C LEU A 22 -6.27 -20.23 10.22
N PHE A 23 -7.03 -19.28 9.69
CA PHE A 23 -6.50 -18.10 9.03
C PHE A 23 -5.67 -17.24 9.99
N GLN A 24 -6.17 -17.00 11.21
CA GLN A 24 -5.43 -16.29 12.26
C GLN A 24 -4.15 -17.02 12.68
N GLU A 25 -4.18 -18.35 12.79
CA GLU A 25 -2.99 -19.15 13.13
C GLU A 25 -1.92 -19.08 12.03
N ILE A 26 -2.31 -19.25 10.75
CA ILE A 26 -1.41 -19.14 9.61
C ILE A 26 -0.80 -17.72 9.54
N GLN A 27 -1.62 -16.71 9.76
CA GLN A 27 -1.15 -15.32 9.75
C GLN A 27 -0.19 -15.02 10.89
N CYS A 28 -0.46 -15.53 12.10
CA CYS A 28 0.46 -15.41 13.24
C CYS A 28 1.83 -16.05 12.94
N LEU A 29 1.84 -17.22 12.30
CA LEU A 29 3.08 -17.88 11.88
C LEU A 29 3.85 -17.06 10.84
N ALA A 30 3.15 -16.47 9.86
CA ALA A 30 3.77 -15.61 8.85
C ALA A 30 4.43 -14.37 9.49
N PHE A 31 3.75 -13.69 10.41
CA PHE A 31 4.32 -12.56 11.16
C PHE A 31 5.59 -12.95 11.92
N VAL A 32 5.55 -14.04 12.68
CA VAL A 32 6.69 -14.51 13.48
C VAL A 32 7.89 -14.84 12.61
N ASP A 33 7.65 -15.45 11.43
CA ASP A 33 8.71 -15.76 10.50
C ASP A 33 9.32 -14.50 9.87
N LEU A 34 8.50 -13.57 9.39
CA LEU A 34 8.97 -12.31 8.81
C LEU A 34 9.81 -11.50 9.80
N GLU A 35 9.39 -11.39 11.06
CA GLU A 35 10.17 -10.72 12.09
C GLU A 35 11.50 -11.45 12.37
N ARG A 36 11.49 -12.78 12.37
CA ARG A 36 12.70 -13.59 12.55
C ARG A 36 13.68 -13.35 11.39
N GLN A 37 13.18 -13.31 10.16
CA GLN A 37 13.98 -13.04 8.97
C GLN A 37 14.54 -11.61 8.99
N LEU A 38 13.72 -10.62 9.34
CA LEU A 38 14.16 -9.23 9.55
C LEU A 38 15.30 -9.15 10.58
N ARG A 39 15.13 -9.77 11.75
CA ARG A 39 16.18 -9.80 12.80
C ARG A 39 17.48 -10.44 12.29
N LYS A 40 17.38 -11.49 11.47
CA LYS A 40 18.54 -12.13 10.85
C LYS A 40 19.22 -11.19 9.85
N SER A 41 18.48 -10.53 8.97
CA SER A 41 19.01 -9.58 8.00
C SER A 41 19.68 -8.37 8.67
N VAL A 42 19.12 -7.86 9.78
CA VAL A 42 19.74 -6.82 10.60
C VAL A 42 21.11 -7.25 11.13
N LYS A 43 21.24 -8.48 11.64
CA LYS A 43 22.53 -9.02 12.11
C LYS A 43 23.55 -9.16 10.96
N LEU A 44 23.07 -9.49 9.77
CA LEU A 44 23.88 -9.65 8.57
C LEU A 44 24.17 -8.31 7.86
N LYS A 45 23.52 -7.21 8.28
CA LYS A 45 23.54 -5.90 7.62
C LYS A 45 23.14 -5.98 6.14
N ASP A 46 22.18 -6.86 5.84
CA ASP A 46 21.60 -7.00 4.50
C ASP A 46 20.48 -5.97 4.33
N ASP A 47 20.87 -4.73 4.03
CA ASP A 47 19.96 -3.58 4.02
C ASP A 47 18.83 -3.72 2.97
N GLN A 48 19.09 -4.40 1.84
CA GLN A 48 18.06 -4.70 0.85
C GLN A 48 16.96 -5.57 1.47
N LYS A 49 17.33 -6.71 2.09
CA LYS A 49 16.34 -7.57 2.74
C LYS A 49 15.67 -6.94 3.94
N ILE A 50 16.38 -6.08 4.68
CA ILE A 50 15.77 -5.31 5.76
C ILE A 50 14.64 -4.43 5.18
N CYS A 51 14.88 -3.81 4.03
CA CYS A 51 13.86 -3.03 3.34
C CYS A 51 12.70 -3.90 2.88
N ASP A 52 12.97 -5.03 2.21
CA ASP A 52 11.96 -5.98 1.72
C ASP A 52 11.05 -6.45 2.85
N PHE A 53 11.62 -6.91 3.97
CA PHE A 53 10.84 -7.37 5.12
C PHE A 53 10.06 -6.23 5.81
N CYS A 54 10.52 -4.99 5.74
CA CYS A 54 9.72 -3.85 6.21
C CYS A 54 8.48 -3.63 5.34
N VAL A 55 8.57 -3.84 4.02
CA VAL A 55 7.41 -3.77 3.12
C VAL A 55 6.43 -4.90 3.45
N GLU A 56 6.92 -6.14 3.52
CA GLU A 56 6.10 -7.32 3.75
C GLU A 56 5.37 -7.26 5.11
N LEU A 57 6.07 -6.88 6.18
CA LEU A 57 5.44 -6.67 7.50
C LEU A 57 4.42 -5.54 7.46
N GLY A 58 4.73 -4.43 6.77
CA GLY A 58 3.78 -3.34 6.58
C GLY A 58 2.50 -3.80 5.88
N ASP A 59 2.61 -4.63 4.84
CA ASP A 59 1.47 -5.21 4.12
C ASP A 59 0.68 -6.19 5.00
N GLU A 60 1.34 -7.00 5.84
CA GLU A 60 0.64 -7.87 6.78
C GLU A 60 -0.16 -7.09 7.83
N TYR A 61 0.44 -6.06 8.45
CA TYR A 61 -0.29 -5.20 9.38
C TYR A 61 -1.45 -4.46 8.71
N ARG A 62 -1.26 -4.02 7.47
CA ARG A 62 -2.32 -3.40 6.67
C ARG A 62 -3.47 -4.38 6.40
N ARG A 63 -3.18 -5.66 6.08
CA ARG A 63 -4.19 -6.71 5.86
C ARG A 63 -5.07 -6.96 7.07
N ILE A 64 -4.50 -6.94 8.28
CA ILE A 64 -5.26 -7.13 9.53
C ILE A 64 -5.93 -5.85 10.04
N GLY A 65 -5.74 -4.73 9.34
CA GLY A 65 -6.34 -3.44 9.69
C GLY A 65 -5.58 -2.63 10.74
N ASP A 66 -4.42 -3.09 11.20
CA ASP A 66 -3.54 -2.30 12.08
C ASP A 66 -2.72 -1.31 11.24
N LEU A 67 -3.38 -0.20 10.88
CA LEU A 67 -2.79 0.84 10.06
C LEU A 67 -1.62 1.55 10.75
N HIS A 68 -1.56 1.56 12.08
CA HIS A 68 -0.51 2.23 12.82
C HIS A 68 0.81 1.45 12.77
N GLU A 69 0.77 0.13 13.00
CA GLU A 69 1.96 -0.71 12.83
C GLU A 69 2.37 -0.84 11.36
N ALA A 70 1.40 -0.88 10.43
CA ALA A 70 1.72 -0.83 9.01
C ALA A 70 2.57 0.41 8.67
N LEU A 71 2.13 1.60 9.11
CA LEU A 71 2.89 2.84 8.94
C LEU A 71 4.26 2.81 9.64
N ASN A 72 4.38 2.15 10.79
CA ASN A 72 5.65 2.01 11.51
C ASN A 72 6.69 1.26 10.66
N TYR A 73 6.32 0.10 10.12
CA TYR A 73 7.20 -0.69 9.26
C TYR A 73 7.51 0.00 7.94
N TYR A 74 6.49 0.54 7.25
CA TYR A 74 6.73 1.29 6.03
C TYR A 74 7.66 2.49 6.24
N ARG A 75 7.55 3.23 7.35
CA ARG A 75 8.46 4.36 7.64
C ARG A 75 9.90 3.91 7.91
N LYS A 76 10.10 2.74 8.52
CA LYS A 76 11.44 2.15 8.68
C LYS A 76 12.03 1.80 7.32
N GLY A 77 11.24 1.13 6.47
CA GLY A 77 11.63 0.79 5.10
C GLY A 77 11.91 2.03 4.26
N ALA A 78 11.07 3.07 4.33
CA ALA A 78 11.21 4.31 3.56
C ALA A 78 12.56 4.98 3.80
N LYS A 79 12.97 5.13 5.06
CA LYS A 79 14.26 5.72 5.43
C LYS A 79 15.44 4.97 4.81
N LEU A 80 15.34 3.65 4.76
CA LEU A 80 16.40 2.81 4.20
C LEU A 80 16.40 2.86 2.67
N ALA A 81 15.23 2.75 2.05
CA ALA A 81 15.05 2.83 0.60
C ALA A 81 15.52 4.17 0.04
N GLU A 82 15.15 5.28 0.69
CA GLU A 82 15.59 6.63 0.31
C GLU A 82 17.11 6.78 0.45
N LYS A 83 17.70 6.26 1.53
CA LYS A 83 19.14 6.36 1.78
C LYS A 83 19.97 5.57 0.77
N LEU A 84 19.46 4.43 0.32
CA LEU A 84 20.17 3.47 -0.53
C LEU A 84 19.70 3.51 -1.99
N GLU A 85 18.80 4.42 -2.33
CA GLU A 85 18.21 4.57 -3.67
C GLU A 85 17.57 3.27 -4.19
N ILE A 86 16.93 2.51 -3.29
CA ILE A 86 16.17 1.30 -3.62
C ILE A 86 14.79 1.70 -4.13
N PHE A 87 14.74 2.15 -5.39
CA PHE A 87 13.57 2.81 -5.96
C PHE A 87 12.31 1.93 -5.96
N GLU A 88 12.43 0.62 -6.18
CA GLU A 88 11.27 -0.27 -6.21
C GLU A 88 10.58 -0.38 -4.85
N ASN A 89 11.36 -0.63 -3.78
CA ASN A 89 10.82 -0.60 -2.43
C ASN A 89 10.24 0.77 -2.10
N ALA A 90 10.92 1.87 -2.45
CA ALA A 90 10.42 3.22 -2.22
C ALA A 90 9.07 3.47 -2.92
N VAL A 91 8.87 2.95 -4.14
CA VAL A 91 7.60 2.99 -4.87
C VAL A 91 6.48 2.31 -4.05
N PHE A 92 6.67 1.06 -3.64
CA PHE A 92 5.64 0.33 -2.89
C PHE A 92 5.33 0.99 -1.55
N ILE A 93 6.38 1.41 -0.83
CA ILE A 93 6.29 2.01 0.49
C ILE A 93 5.56 3.35 0.46
N HIS A 94 5.96 4.28 -0.41
CA HIS A 94 5.37 5.61 -0.43
C HIS A 94 3.93 5.59 -0.93
N ARG A 95 3.60 4.70 -1.87
CA ARG A 95 2.22 4.46 -2.26
C ARG A 95 1.38 3.98 -1.07
N ALA A 96 1.84 2.94 -0.37
CA ALA A 96 1.10 2.36 0.76
C ALA A 96 0.90 3.37 1.90
N ILE A 97 1.95 4.15 2.24
CA ILE A 97 1.84 5.22 3.23
C ILE A 97 0.80 6.26 2.80
N ALA A 98 0.85 6.74 1.56
CA ALA A 98 -0.09 7.76 1.08
C ALA A 98 -1.55 7.27 1.13
N GLU A 99 -1.80 6.02 0.72
CA GLU A 99 -3.11 5.37 0.79
C GLU A 99 -3.63 5.24 2.23
N ILE A 100 -2.76 4.89 3.20
CA ILE A 100 -3.15 4.82 4.61
C ILE A 100 -3.43 6.21 5.18
N LEU A 101 -2.57 7.18 4.90
CA LEU A 101 -2.68 8.51 5.50
C LEU A 101 -3.92 9.28 5.05
N VAL A 102 -4.44 8.99 3.85
CA VAL A 102 -5.69 9.60 3.34
C VAL A 102 -6.95 8.91 3.89
N ASN A 103 -6.82 7.76 4.56
CA ASN A 103 -7.94 7.06 5.17
C ASN A 103 -8.70 7.97 6.16
N PRO A 104 -10.05 8.00 6.16
CA PRO A 104 -10.84 8.83 7.08
C PRO A 104 -10.50 8.67 8.57
N SER A 105 -10.02 7.49 9.01
CA SER A 105 -9.64 7.27 10.41
C SER A 105 -8.28 7.89 10.77
N ILE A 106 -7.43 8.21 9.80
CA ILE A 106 -6.09 8.78 9.98
C ILE A 106 -6.06 10.25 9.58
N GLN A 107 -6.64 10.60 8.43
CA GLN A 107 -6.89 11.95 7.90
C GLN A 107 -5.65 12.88 7.87
N LYS A 108 -4.47 12.32 7.61
CA LYS A 108 -3.20 13.07 7.50
C LYS A 108 -2.94 13.50 6.05
N ASN A 109 -3.87 14.26 5.49
CA ASN A 109 -3.94 14.58 4.06
C ASN A 109 -2.67 15.27 3.50
N ALA A 110 -2.06 16.17 4.27
CA ALA A 110 -0.83 16.85 3.84
C ALA A 110 0.36 15.88 3.74
N GLU A 111 0.52 15.00 4.73
CA GLU A 111 1.54 13.95 4.72
C GLU A 111 1.25 12.94 3.58
N ALA A 112 -0.03 12.60 3.32
CA ALA A 112 -0.42 11.72 2.23
C ALA A 112 0.02 12.26 0.86
N LEU A 113 -0.21 13.54 0.58
CA LEU A 113 0.24 14.18 -0.66
C LEU A 113 1.77 14.28 -0.75
N GLN A 114 2.46 14.47 0.38
CA GLN A 114 3.92 14.43 0.39
C GLN A 114 4.44 13.04 0.00
N HIS A 115 3.86 11.98 0.55
CA HIS A 115 4.20 10.61 0.18
C HIS A 115 3.80 10.27 -1.26
N GLY A 116 2.69 10.79 -1.77
CA GLY A 116 2.33 10.67 -3.19
C GLY A 116 3.38 11.29 -4.12
N LYS A 117 3.99 12.42 -3.74
CA LYS A 117 5.10 13.02 -4.50
C LYS A 117 6.37 12.18 -4.44
N LYS A 118 6.72 11.67 -3.25
CA LYS A 118 7.86 10.76 -3.08
C LYS A 118 7.67 9.45 -3.86
N TYR A 119 6.44 8.95 -3.97
CA TYR A 119 6.12 7.83 -4.84
C TYR A 119 6.44 8.17 -6.30
N LEU A 120 5.99 9.32 -6.81
CA LEU A 120 6.33 9.76 -8.17
C LEU A 120 7.84 9.94 -8.37
N GLU A 121 8.57 10.48 -7.39
CA GLU A 121 10.03 10.60 -7.42
C GLU A 121 10.71 9.24 -7.54
N ALA A 122 10.32 8.27 -6.69
CA ALA A 122 10.84 6.90 -6.74
C ALA A 122 10.49 6.19 -8.05
N ALA A 123 9.27 6.38 -8.55
CA ALA A 123 8.83 5.83 -9.83
C ALA A 123 9.70 6.34 -10.98
N ASN A 124 9.98 7.65 -11.02
CA ASN A 124 10.91 8.22 -12.01
C ASN A 124 12.32 7.66 -11.83
N GLY A 125 12.80 7.52 -10.59
CA GLY A 125 14.12 6.93 -10.30
C GLY A 125 14.26 5.48 -10.76
N SER A 126 13.18 4.70 -10.70
CA SER A 126 13.16 3.32 -11.20
C SER A 126 13.23 3.21 -12.74
N GLY A 127 12.79 4.25 -13.46
CA GLY A 127 12.62 4.22 -14.91
C GLY A 127 11.49 3.31 -15.42
N LYS A 128 10.81 2.56 -14.55
CA LYS A 128 9.72 1.65 -14.92
C LYS A 128 8.47 2.44 -15.28
N ILE A 129 7.99 2.24 -16.50
CA ILE A 129 6.92 3.02 -17.13
C ILE A 129 5.60 2.82 -16.38
N HIS A 130 5.29 1.58 -15.99
CA HIS A 130 4.08 1.30 -15.24
C HIS A 130 4.08 1.98 -13.86
N PHE A 131 5.23 2.10 -13.19
CA PHE A 131 5.31 2.81 -11.92
C PHE A 131 5.05 4.31 -12.10
N ILE A 132 5.60 4.94 -13.14
CA ILE A 132 5.41 6.38 -13.39
C ILE A 132 3.95 6.67 -13.75
N GLN A 133 3.36 5.85 -14.63
CA GLN A 133 1.94 5.97 -15.00
C GLN A 133 1.03 5.86 -13.78
N LEU A 134 1.28 4.85 -12.93
CA LEU A 134 0.49 4.58 -11.74
C LEU A 134 0.69 5.66 -10.67
N ALA A 135 1.87 6.26 -10.56
CA ALA A 135 2.10 7.39 -9.67
C ALA A 135 1.25 8.61 -10.02
N TYR A 136 1.09 8.93 -11.32
CA TYR A 136 0.15 9.96 -11.75
C TYR A 136 -1.29 9.61 -11.39
N HIS A 137 -1.70 8.37 -11.60
CA HIS A 137 -3.04 7.92 -11.23
C HIS A 137 -3.29 8.05 -9.72
N VAL A 138 -2.37 7.58 -8.89
CA VAL A 138 -2.49 7.63 -7.42
C VAL A 138 -2.52 9.07 -6.91
N LEU A 139 -1.74 9.99 -7.48
CA LEU A 139 -1.83 11.41 -7.12
C LEU A 139 -3.21 12.00 -7.43
N GLY A 140 -3.80 11.64 -8.57
CA GLY A 140 -5.18 12.03 -8.90
C GLY A 140 -6.19 11.45 -7.92
N TRP A 141 -6.07 10.16 -7.62
CA TRP A 141 -6.89 9.47 -6.62
C TRP A 141 -6.76 10.09 -5.22
N LEU A 142 -5.56 10.46 -4.77
CA LEU A 142 -5.34 11.10 -3.47
C LEU A 142 -6.09 12.43 -3.37
N HIS A 143 -6.01 13.28 -4.40
CA HIS A 143 -6.78 14.53 -4.42
C HIS A 143 -8.29 14.31 -4.36
N LEU A 144 -8.79 13.30 -5.09
CA LEU A 144 -10.19 12.90 -5.02
C LEU A 144 -10.58 12.36 -3.64
N GLN A 145 -9.77 11.50 -3.03
CA GLN A 145 -10.04 10.98 -1.69
C GLN A 145 -10.04 12.07 -0.63
N ILE A 146 -9.09 13.00 -0.68
CA ILE A 146 -9.06 14.16 0.21
C ILE A 146 -10.35 14.97 0.06
N TYR A 147 -10.80 15.21 -1.17
CA TYR A 147 -12.07 15.90 -1.42
C TYR A 147 -13.26 15.14 -0.82
N LEU A 148 -13.36 13.83 -1.04
CA LEU A 148 -14.45 13.00 -0.53
C LEU A 148 -14.46 12.91 1.00
N ASN A 149 -13.29 12.95 1.63
CA ASN A 149 -13.13 12.87 3.09
C ASN A 149 -13.19 14.25 3.76
N SER A 150 -13.24 15.33 3.00
CA SER A 150 -13.31 16.70 3.51
C SER A 150 -14.76 17.17 3.62
N ASN A 151 -15.10 17.83 4.73
CA ASN A 151 -16.42 18.43 4.90
C ASN A 151 -16.62 19.67 4.00
N ALA A 152 -15.52 20.34 3.62
CA ALA A 152 -15.50 21.45 2.68
C ALA A 152 -15.19 20.90 1.28
N LYS A 153 -16.15 21.00 0.38
CA LYS A 153 -16.04 20.57 -1.03
C LYS A 153 -15.20 21.55 -1.84
N GLU A 154 -13.90 21.61 -1.57
CA GLU A 154 -12.97 22.47 -2.30
C GLU A 154 -12.85 22.03 -3.77
N GLU A 155 -13.46 22.76 -4.69
CA GLU A 155 -13.44 22.46 -6.14
C GLU A 155 -12.01 22.34 -6.70
N GLY A 156 -11.05 23.05 -6.10
CA GLY A 156 -9.64 22.98 -6.48
C GLY A 156 -9.00 21.59 -6.30
N LEU A 157 -9.54 20.73 -5.43
CA LEU A 157 -9.08 19.35 -5.29
C LEU A 157 -9.55 18.47 -6.45
N LEU A 158 -10.79 18.64 -6.91
CA LEU A 158 -11.30 17.89 -8.06
C LEU A 158 -10.57 18.27 -9.35
N GLU A 159 -10.29 19.56 -9.53
CA GLU A 159 -9.52 20.03 -10.68
C GLU A 159 -8.10 19.45 -10.68
N LYS A 160 -7.43 19.43 -9.51
CA LYS A 160 -6.12 18.75 -9.37
C LYS A 160 -6.22 17.25 -9.62
N ALA A 161 -7.26 16.59 -9.12
CA ALA A 161 -7.48 15.17 -9.34
C ALA A 161 -7.58 14.86 -10.83
N LYS A 162 -8.40 15.63 -11.56
CA LYS A 162 -8.56 15.55 -13.01
C LYS A 162 -7.23 15.74 -13.73
N GLN A 163 -6.48 16.80 -13.42
CA GLN A 163 -5.19 17.09 -14.07
C GLN A 163 -4.18 15.95 -13.92
N TRP A 164 -4.13 15.30 -12.76
CA TRP A 164 -3.26 14.13 -12.55
C TRP A 164 -3.73 12.89 -13.32
N CYS A 165 -5.04 12.63 -13.36
CA CYS A 165 -5.60 11.55 -14.19
C CYS A 165 -5.29 11.78 -15.67
N GLU A 166 -5.42 13.01 -16.17
CA GLU A 166 -5.07 13.37 -17.55
C GLU A 166 -3.59 13.15 -17.84
N LYS A 167 -2.68 13.54 -16.92
CA LYS A 167 -1.25 13.22 -17.04
C LYS A 167 -1.00 11.72 -17.13
N SER A 168 -1.69 10.92 -16.31
CA SER A 168 -1.59 9.46 -16.34
C SER A 168 -2.00 8.89 -17.70
N LEU A 169 -3.12 9.36 -18.26
CA LEU A 169 -3.62 8.93 -19.58
C LEU A 169 -2.71 9.38 -20.73
N ILE A 170 -2.21 10.62 -20.68
CA ILE A 170 -1.27 11.14 -21.68
C ILE A 170 0.04 10.34 -21.65
N TYR A 171 0.54 10.03 -20.46
CA TYR A 171 1.75 9.23 -20.29
C TYR A 171 1.55 7.81 -20.83
N LEU A 172 0.45 7.15 -20.45
CA LEU A 172 0.10 5.82 -20.96
C LEU A 172 -0.01 5.82 -22.49
N SER A 173 -0.67 6.81 -23.09
CA SER A 173 -0.82 6.90 -24.54
C SER A 173 0.52 7.01 -25.29
N LYS A 174 1.54 7.59 -24.65
CA LYS A 174 2.88 7.75 -25.24
C LYS A 174 3.77 6.52 -25.07
N HIS A 175 3.56 5.76 -24.00
CA HIS A 175 4.45 4.69 -23.57
C HIS A 175 3.78 3.30 -23.53
N ALA A 176 2.57 3.17 -24.09
CA ALA A 176 1.79 1.94 -24.02
C ALA A 176 2.52 0.71 -24.59
N LEU A 177 3.33 0.89 -25.64
CA LEU A 177 4.10 -0.20 -26.23
C LEU A 177 5.33 -0.59 -25.40
N ASP A 178 5.79 0.31 -24.54
CA ASP A 178 6.98 0.14 -23.74
C ASP A 178 6.65 -0.42 -22.34
N ILE A 179 5.38 -0.48 -21.96
CA ILE A 179 4.96 -0.97 -20.63
C ILE A 179 5.30 -2.45 -20.42
N ASP A 180 5.24 -3.25 -21.50
CA ASP A 180 5.62 -4.66 -21.49
C ASP A 180 7.15 -4.87 -21.47
N CYS A 181 7.93 -3.79 -21.64
CA CYS A 181 9.38 -3.81 -21.58
C CYS A 181 9.92 -3.62 -20.15
N ASP A 182 9.05 -3.28 -19.19
CA ASP A 182 9.37 -3.27 -17.76
C ASP A 182 9.56 -4.72 -17.29
N LYS A 183 10.73 -5.32 -17.56
CA LYS A 183 11.05 -6.66 -17.04
C LYS A 183 11.29 -6.61 -15.52
N GLU A 184 10.89 -7.71 -14.87
CA GLU A 184 11.02 -7.94 -13.42
C GLU A 184 12.47 -7.75 -12.94
#